data_AF-A0A352KLB6-F1
#
_entry.id   AF-A0A352KLB6-F1
#
_cell.length_a   1.000
_cell.length_b   1.000
_cell.length_c   1.000
_cell.angle_alpha   90.00
_cell.angle_beta   90.00
_cell.angle_gamma   90.00
#
_symmetry.space_group_name_H-M   'P 1'
#
loop_
_entity.id
_entity.type
_entity.pdbx_description
1 polymer ?
#
loop_
_entity_poly.entity_id
_entity_poly.type
_entity_poly.pdbx_seq_one_letter_code
_entity_poly.pdbx_strand_id
1 'polypeptide(L)' 'LLPLGAPNICSIVWSHTQDQARQMVAMASEELSEKLTEIMGIELGKVSPISPVASFPLRLRHSKQYVLPGLALIGDA' A
#
# COMPACT_ATOMS: atom_id res chain seq x y z
N LEU A 1 6.99 2.17 7.74
CA LEU A 1 7.07 0.69 7.70
C LEU A 1 6.21 0.13 8.81
N LEU A 2 5.43 -0.91 8.54
CA LEU A 2 4.61 -1.59 9.54
C LEU A 2 5.20 -2.99 9.79
N PRO A 3 5.99 -3.21 10.86
CA PRO A 3 6.60 -4.51 11.15
C PRO A 3 5.55 -5.61 11.26
N LEU A 4 5.83 -6.77 10.66
CA LEU A 4 5.02 -7.97 10.81
C LEU A 4 5.63 -8.88 11.88
N GLY A 5 4.91 -9.92 12.29
CA GLY A 5 5.33 -10.80 13.38
C GLY A 5 6.62 -11.60 13.11
N ALA A 6 7.08 -11.65 11.86
CA ALA A 6 8.33 -12.29 11.47
C ALA A 6 9.47 -11.27 11.40
N PRO A 7 10.70 -11.66 11.78
CA PRO A 7 11.86 -10.77 11.75
C PRO A 7 12.14 -10.30 10.31
N ASN A 8 12.54 -9.03 10.17
CA ASN A 8 12.90 -8.39 8.90
C ASN A 8 11.77 -8.34 7.86
N ILE A 9 10.52 -8.50 8.28
CA ILE A 9 9.36 -8.37 7.41
C ILE A 9 8.52 -7.18 7.83
N CYS A 10 8.20 -6.31 6.86
CA CYS A 10 7.32 -5.17 7.05
C CYS A 10 6.26 -5.12 5.95
N SER A 11 5.06 -4.68 6.30
CA SER A 11 4.08 -4.17 5.35
C SER A 11 4.38 -2.70 5.04
N ILE A 12 4.22 -2.32 3.78
CA ILE A 12 4.49 -0.97 3.28
C ILE A 12 3.23 -0.47 2.57
N VAL A 13 2.82 0.75 2.90
CA VAL A 13 1.86 1.52 2.10
C VAL A 13 2.61 2.74 1.58
N TRP A 14 2.64 2.90 0.27
CA TRP A 14 3.31 4.02 -0.38
C TRP A 14 2.34 4.73 -1.32
N SER A 15 2.03 5.99 -1.00
CA SER A 15 1.11 6.82 -1.76
C SER A 15 1.83 7.49 -2.93
N HIS A 16 1.25 7.37 -4.13
CA HIS A 16 1.77 8.01 -5.33
C HIS A 16 0.65 8.52 -6.24
N THR A 17 1.02 9.15 -7.36
CA THR A 17 0.06 9.46 -8.42
C THR A 17 -0.44 8.16 -9.06
N GLN A 18 -1.60 8.20 -9.72
CA GLN A 18 -2.19 7.00 -10.31
C GLN A 18 -1.28 6.37 -11.38
N ASP A 19 -0.62 7.19 -12.20
CA ASP A 19 0.28 6.70 -13.25
C ASP A 19 1.53 6.06 -12.66
N GLN A 20 2.13 6.67 -11.64
CA GLN A 20 3.31 6.11 -10.98
C GLN A 20 2.98 4.82 -10.21
N ALA A 21 1.82 4.75 -9.55
CA ALA A 21 1.37 3.52 -8.89
C ALA A 21 1.16 2.38 -9.90
N ARG A 22 0.58 2.68 -11.08
CA ARG A 22 0.43 1.69 -12.17
C ARG A 22 1.77 1.22 -12.71
N GLN A 23 2.71 2.14 -12.93
CA GLN A 23 4.06 1.81 -13.38
C GLN A 23 4.74 0.88 -12.37
N MET A 24 4.68 1.20 -11.08
CA MET A 24 5.30 0.38 -10.03
C MET A 24 4.71 -1.02 -9.92
N VAL A 25 3.40 -1.18 -10.12
CA VAL A 25 2.74 -2.51 -10.14
C VAL A 25 3.20 -3.34 -11.35
N ALA A 26 3.55 -2.68 -12.46
CA ALA A 26 4.00 -3.34 -13.69
C ALA A 26 5.53 -3.58 -13.74
N MET A 27 6.30 -3.03 -12.79
CA MET A 27 7.76 -3.19 -12.74
C MET A 27 8.16 -4.63 -12.40
N ALA A 28 9.34 -5.01 -12.87
CA ALA A 28 9.99 -6.23 -12.40
C ALA A 28 10.34 -6.11 -10.90
N SER A 29 10.41 -7.25 -10.22
CA SER A 29 10.70 -7.31 -8.78
C SER A 29 12.05 -6.69 -8.43
N GLU A 30 13.04 -6.85 -9.31
CA GLU A 30 14.40 -6.32 -9.18
C GLU A 30 14.41 -4.78 -9.24
N GLU A 31 13.76 -4.20 -10.25
CA GLU A 31 13.65 -2.74 -10.42
C GLU A 31 12.91 -2.10 -9.24
N LEU A 32 11.86 -2.77 -8.76
CA LEU A 32 11.12 -2.32 -7.59
C LEU A 32 11.96 -2.42 -6.31
N SER A 33 12.75 -3.49 -6.14
CA SER A 33 13.67 -3.66 -5.01
C SER A 33 14.72 -2.54 -4.95
N GLU A 34 15.28 -2.14 -6.09
CA GLU A 34 16.23 -1.03 -6.19
C GLU A 34 15.58 0.29 -5.78
N LYS A 35 14.42 0.62 -6.37
CA LYS A 35 13.65 1.82 -6.01
C LYS A 35 13.26 1.87 -4.54
N LEU A 36 12.78 0.76 -3.98
CA LEU A 36 12.41 0.69 -2.58
C LEU A 36 13.63 0.88 -1.67
N THR A 37 14.77 0.29 -2.02
CA THR A 37 16.02 0.43 -1.26
C THR A 37 16.52 1.87 -1.29
N GLU A 38 16.49 2.53 -2.45
CA GLU A 38 16.88 3.92 -2.61
C GLU A 38 16.05 4.86 -1.71
N ILE A 39 14.73 4.65 -1.67
CA ILE A 39 13.79 5.53 -0.96
C ILE A 39 13.77 5.27 0.55
N MET A 40 13.87 4.00 0.95
CA MET A 40 13.82 3.62 2.38
C MET A 40 15.12 3.96 3.11
N GLY A 41 16.19 4.28 2.38
CA GLY A 41 17.49 4.60 2.93
C GLY A 41 18.31 3.35 3.25
N ILE A 42 19.64 3.51 3.20
CA ILE A 42 20.60 2.41 3.34
C ILE A 42 20.64 1.77 4.73
N GLU A 43 20.06 2.41 5.75
CA GLU A 43 20.07 1.92 7.13
C GLU A 43 19.36 0.57 7.30
N LEU A 44 18.38 0.29 6.44
CA LEU A 44 17.65 -0.99 6.41
C LEU A 44 18.31 -2.04 5.52
N GLY A 45 19.40 -1.68 4.84
CA GLY A 45 20.03 -2.53 3.82
C GLY A 45 19.13 -2.71 2.60
N LYS A 46 19.36 -3.80 1.86
CA LYS A 46 18.59 -4.12 0.65
C LYS A 46 17.17 -4.53 1.01
N VAL A 47 16.19 -3.84 0.43
CA VAL A 47 14.76 -4.14 0.60
C VAL A 47 14.27 -4.87 -0.65
N SER A 48 13.63 -6.03 -0.45
CA SER A 48 13.03 -6.81 -1.55
C SER A 48 11.53 -7.04 -1.31
N PRO A 49 10.68 -6.92 -2.34
CA PRO A 49 9.29 -7.30 -2.24
C PRO A 49 9.17 -8.83 -2.07
N ILE A 50 8.42 -9.26 -1.05
CA ILE A 50 8.17 -10.70 -0.76
C ILE A 50 6.78 -11.17 -1.24
N SER A 51 5.98 -10.25 -1.77
CA SER A 51 4.63 -10.48 -2.28
C SER A 51 4.34 -9.56 -3.46
N PRO A 52 3.33 -9.87 -4.30
CA PRO A 52 2.89 -8.96 -5.35
C PRO A 52 2.52 -7.58 -4.79
N VAL A 53 2.83 -6.53 -5.54
CA VAL A 53 2.41 -5.17 -5.22
C VAL A 53 0.99 -4.95 -5.72
N ALA A 54 0.14 -4.41 -4.85
CA ALA A 54 -1.19 -3.95 -5.21
C ALA A 54 -1.25 -2.42 -5.18
N SER A 55 -2.09 -1.83 -6.03
CA SER A 55 -2.44 -0.42 -5.96
C SER A 55 -3.95 -0.25 -5.87
N PHE A 56 -4.39 0.70 -5.06
CA PHE A 56 -5.78 1.08 -4.92
C PHE A 56 -5.87 2.61 -4.79
N PRO A 57 -6.90 3.24 -5.39
CA PRO A 57 -7.05 4.69 -5.29
C PRO A 57 -7.47 5.08 -3.86
N LEU A 58 -6.77 6.06 -3.28
CA LEU A 58 -7.20 6.69 -2.04
C LEU A 58 -8.38 7.61 -2.34
N ARG A 59 -9.54 7.31 -1.75
CA ARG A 59 -10.77 8.08 -1.93
C ARG A 59 -11.37 8.38 -0.56
N LEU A 60 -11.73 9.63 -0.33
CA LEU A 60 -12.60 9.97 0.78
C LEU A 60 -14.02 9.53 0.42
N ARG A 61 -14.57 8.60 1.21
CA ARG A 61 -15.96 8.18 1.13
C ARG A 61 -16.67 8.60 2.42
N HIS A 62 -17.85 9.16 2.25
CA HIS A 62 -18.70 9.55 3.36
C HIS A 62 -20.16 9.47 2.93
N SER A 63 -20.89 8.53 3.51
CA SER A 63 -22.33 8.46 3.31
C SER A 63 -23.05 9.65 3.97
N LYS A 64 -24.04 10.19 3.29
CA LYS A 64 -24.93 11.21 3.87
C LYS A 64 -25.91 10.62 4.88
N GLN A 65 -26.20 9.32 4.78
CA GLN A 65 -27.11 8.60 5.67
C GLN A 65 -26.54 7.22 6.01
N TYR A 66 -26.29 7.00 7.29
CA TYR A 66 -25.73 5.73 7.79
C TYR A 66 -26.81 4.76 8.31
N VAL A 67 -28.03 5.24 8.59
CA VAL A 67 -29.10 4.43 9.18
C VAL A 67 -30.42 4.74 8.49
N LEU A 68 -31.18 3.68 8.18
CA LEU A 68 -32.58 3.69 7.78
C LEU A 68 -33.33 2.66 8.64
N PRO A 69 -34.68 2.68 8.69
CA PRO A 69 -35.43 1.63 9.38
C PRO A 69 -35.05 0.24 8.84
N GLY A 70 -34.47 -0.61 9.70
CA GLY A 70 -34.03 -1.96 9.35
C GLY A 70 -32.67 -2.05 8.62
N LEU A 71 -31.92 -0.96 8.46
CA LEU A 71 -30.62 -0.96 7.77
C LEU A 71 -29.62 -0.02 8.46
N ALA A 72 -28.40 -0.50 8.66
CA ALA A 72 -27.26 0.30 9.07
C ALA A 72 -26.06 0.03 8.16
N LEU A 73 -25.34 1.09 7.78
CA LEU A 73 -24.07 1.01 7.06
C LEU A 73 -22.92 1.09 8.07
N ILE A 74 -21.99 0.14 8.01
CA ILE A 74 -20.81 0.06 8.89
C ILE A 74 -19.58 -0.28 8.03
N GLY A 75 -18.47 0.41 8.27
CA GLY A 75 -17.22 0.22 7.52
C GLY A 75 -16.91 1.39 6.57
N ASP A 76 -16.28 1.09 5.43
CA ASP A 76 -15.88 2.07 4.40
C ASP A 76 -17.11 2.55 3.57
N ALA A 77 -18.02 3.24 4.25
CA ALA A 77 -19.27 3.81 3.73
C ALA A 77 -19.27 5.34 3.73
#